data_AF-A0A537JZM8-F1
#
_entry.id   AF-A0A537JZM8-F1
#
_cell.length_a   1.000
_cell.length_b   1.000
_cell.length_c   1.000
_cell.angle_alpha   90.00
_cell.angle_beta   90.00
_cell.angle_gamma   90.00
#
_symmetry.space_group_name_H-M   'P 1'
#
loop_
_entity.id
_entity.type
_entity.pdbx_description
1 polymer ?
#
loop_
_entity_poly.entity_id
_entity_poly.type
_entity_poly.pdbx_seq_one_letter_code
_entity_poly.pdbx_strand_id
1 'polypeptide(L)'
;MFSSKKDLRDKVVVITGASAGVGRAVSHVFAKQGAHLGIISRNEERLFKLREELPPHDGKVVVAPLDVCNADDLEKAATLIERELGPIDIWINNAMVSVFSPVIAMTPVEYKRVTEVTYLGVVYGTLTALKRMLPRNSGIIIQVGSALAYRGIPLQSAYCAAKHAVQGFHDSLL
;
A
#
# COMPACT_ATOMS: atom_id res chain seq x y z
N MET A 1 25.54 5.63 -21.60
CA MET A 1 24.30 6.42 -21.73
C MET A 1 23.16 5.58 -21.18
N PHE A 2 22.92 5.63 -19.86
CA PHE A 2 21.96 4.74 -19.20
C PHE A 2 20.56 5.37 -19.18
N SER A 3 19.69 4.76 -19.99
CA SER A 3 18.23 4.64 -19.92
C SER A 3 17.42 5.68 -19.13
N SER A 4 16.59 6.41 -19.88
CA SER A 4 15.21 6.85 -19.60
C SER A 4 14.74 6.61 -18.14
N LYS A 5 14.69 7.69 -17.34
CA LYS A 5 13.77 7.73 -16.21
C LYS A 5 12.37 7.49 -16.79
N LYS A 6 11.69 6.41 -16.38
CA LYS A 6 10.27 6.23 -16.68
C LYS A 6 9.54 7.51 -16.26
N ASP A 7 8.84 8.14 -17.19
CA ASP A 7 8.05 9.33 -16.88
C ASP A 7 6.86 8.91 -16.00
N LEU A 8 6.80 9.49 -14.79
CA LEU A 8 5.72 9.26 -13.82
C LEU A 8 4.69 10.39 -13.86
N ARG A 9 4.89 11.39 -14.73
CA ARG A 9 3.89 12.43 -14.97
C ARG A 9 2.59 11.79 -15.45
N ASP A 10 1.48 12.29 -14.89
CA ASP A 10 0.11 11.85 -15.18
C ASP A 10 -0.20 10.38 -14.85
N LYS A 11 0.74 9.65 -14.21
CA LYS A 11 0.47 8.29 -13.73
C LYS A 11 -0.40 8.30 -12.49
N VAL A 12 -1.38 7.40 -12.46
CA VAL A 12 -2.23 7.21 -11.27
C VAL A 12 -1.59 6.19 -10.34
N VAL A 13 -1.18 6.64 -9.15
CA VAL A 13 -0.46 5.85 -8.15
C VAL A 13 -1.30 5.73 -6.89
N VAL A 14 -1.66 4.51 -6.52
CA VAL A 14 -2.37 4.22 -5.26
C VAL A 14 -1.39 3.73 -4.20
N ILE A 15 -1.46 4.31 -3.00
CA ILE A 15 -0.54 4.02 -1.91
C ILE A 15 -1.35 3.69 -0.65
N THR A 16 -1.26 2.44 -0.19
CA THR A 16 -1.87 2.04 1.10
C THR A 16 -0.94 2.36 2.27
N GLY A 17 -1.49 2.71 3.43
CA GLY A 17 -0.68 3.16 4.57
C GLY A 17 0.04 4.48 4.32
N ALA A 18 -0.52 5.36 3.49
CA ALA A 18 0.14 6.59 3.03
C ALA A 18 0.34 7.64 4.15
N SER A 19 -0.41 7.59 5.25
CA SER A 19 -0.41 8.67 6.25
C SER A 19 0.90 8.84 7.05
N ALA A 20 1.80 7.85 7.04
CA ALA A 20 3.05 7.89 7.80
C ALA A 20 4.18 7.07 7.15
N GLY A 21 5.40 7.24 7.68
CA GLY A 21 6.56 6.41 7.36
C GLY A 21 6.89 6.39 5.86
N VAL A 22 7.21 5.19 5.35
CA VAL A 22 7.56 4.97 3.94
C VAL A 22 6.45 5.41 3.01
N GLY A 23 5.19 5.06 3.31
CA GLY A 23 4.02 5.46 2.52
C GLY A 23 3.94 6.96 2.31
N ARG A 24 4.10 7.74 3.39
CA ARG A 24 4.10 9.21 3.32
C ARG A 24 5.25 9.74 2.47
N ALA A 25 6.45 9.22 2.71
CA ALA A 25 7.65 9.64 1.99
C ALA A 25 7.53 9.39 0.48
N VAL A 26 7.03 8.20 0.08
CA VAL A 26 6.84 7.90 -1.35
C VAL A 26 5.73 8.75 -1.96
N SER A 27 4.66 9.10 -1.22
CA SER A 27 3.65 10.05 -1.71
C SER A 27 4.28 11.40 -2.10
N HIS A 28 5.16 11.97 -1.28
CA HIS A 28 5.87 13.21 -1.65
C HIS A 28 6.74 13.04 -2.91
N VAL A 29 7.42 11.90 -3.05
CA VAL A 29 8.29 11.64 -4.20
C VAL A 29 7.48 11.47 -5.50
N PHE A 30 6.34 10.77 -5.47
CA PHE A 30 5.47 10.63 -6.64
C PHE A 30 4.78 11.95 -7.00
N ALA A 31 4.31 12.72 -6.02
CA ALA A 31 3.74 14.05 -6.24
C ALA A 31 4.76 14.97 -6.94
N LYS A 32 6.01 15.01 -6.46
CA LYS A 32 7.09 15.81 -7.07
C LYS A 32 7.38 15.42 -8.54
N GLN A 33 7.01 14.20 -8.94
CA GLN A 33 7.18 13.72 -10.31
C GLN A 33 5.93 13.94 -11.18
N GLY A 34 4.89 14.62 -10.67
CA GLY A 34 3.69 14.95 -11.42
C GLY A 34 2.65 13.82 -11.49
N ALA A 35 2.75 12.81 -10.62
CA ALA A 35 1.77 11.73 -10.58
C ALA A 35 0.44 12.19 -9.94
N HIS A 36 -0.67 11.55 -10.32
CA HIS A 36 -1.92 11.60 -9.57
C HIS A 36 -1.89 10.53 -8.46
N LEU A 37 -2.38 10.85 -7.27
CA LEU A 37 -2.27 9.98 -6.10
C LEU A 37 -3.63 9.57 -5.55
N GLY A 38 -3.84 8.28 -5.35
CA GLY A 38 -4.83 7.74 -4.43
C GLY A 38 -4.18 7.38 -3.10
N ILE A 39 -4.42 8.14 -2.04
CA ILE A 39 -3.80 7.90 -0.72
C ILE A 39 -4.78 7.23 0.23
N ILE A 40 -4.41 6.04 0.70
CA ILE A 40 -5.24 5.16 1.52
C ILE A 40 -4.61 4.97 2.91
N SER A 41 -5.39 5.19 3.96
CA SER A 41 -5.04 4.80 5.33
C SER A 41 -6.26 4.89 6.24
N ARG A 42 -6.21 4.35 7.47
CA ARG A 42 -7.34 4.45 8.42
C ARG A 42 -7.56 5.85 9.01
N ASN A 43 -6.50 6.66 9.10
CA ASN A 43 -6.56 7.96 9.77
C ASN A 43 -6.81 9.06 8.73
N GLU A 44 -8.05 9.51 8.66
CA GLU A 44 -8.53 10.53 7.73
C GLU A 44 -7.78 11.86 7.90
N GLU A 45 -7.70 12.37 9.12
CA GLU A 45 -7.01 13.63 9.43
C GLU A 45 -5.57 13.65 8.92
N ARG A 46 -4.81 12.57 9.14
CA ARG A 46 -3.43 12.46 8.66
C ARG A 46 -3.32 12.35 7.14
N LEU A 47 -4.34 11.82 6.45
CA LEU A 47 -4.36 11.80 4.99
C LEU A 47 -4.64 13.19 4.41
N PHE A 48 -5.60 13.92 4.98
CA PHE A 48 -5.84 15.32 4.58
C PHE A 48 -4.61 16.19 4.85
N LYS A 49 -3.99 16.04 6.02
CA LYS A 49 -2.73 16.71 6.32
C LYS A 49 -1.61 16.35 5.33
N LEU A 50 -1.48 15.07 4.96
CA LEU A 50 -0.53 14.68 3.91
C LEU A 50 -0.85 15.40 2.61
N ARG A 51 -2.11 15.38 2.15
CA ARG A 51 -2.53 16.06 0.91
C ARG A 51 -2.15 17.55 0.90
N GLU A 52 -2.34 18.25 2.02
CA GLU A 52 -1.98 19.66 2.17
C GLU A 52 -0.46 19.91 2.15
N GLU A 53 0.34 18.96 2.64
CA GLU A 53 1.80 19.06 2.69
C GLU A 53 2.51 18.61 1.41
N LEU A 54 1.81 18.00 0.45
CA LEU A 54 2.42 17.59 -0.81
C LEU A 54 2.98 18.81 -1.56
N PRO A 55 4.15 18.68 -2.21
CA PRO A 55 4.73 19.78 -2.98
C PRO A 55 3.75 20.18 -4.11
N PRO A 56 3.73 21.46 -4.53
CA PRO A 56 2.94 21.87 -5.69
C PRO A 56 3.24 20.99 -6.91
N HIS A 57 2.20 20.38 -7.48
CA HIS A 57 2.30 19.53 -8.65
C HIS A 57 1.00 19.59 -9.46
N ASP A 58 1.07 19.29 -10.76
CA ASP A 58 -0.10 19.30 -11.65
C ASP A 58 -1.02 18.08 -11.47
N GLY A 59 -0.58 17.12 -10.66
CA GLY A 59 -1.35 15.93 -10.34
C GLY A 59 -2.49 16.22 -9.36
N LYS A 60 -3.38 15.24 -9.22
CA LYS A 60 -4.56 15.30 -8.36
C LYS A 60 -4.42 14.29 -7.25
N VAL A 61 -5.03 14.55 -6.10
CA VAL A 61 -4.92 13.69 -4.92
C VAL A 61 -6.32 13.32 -4.43
N VAL A 62 -6.63 12.03 -4.44
CA VAL A 62 -7.84 11.46 -3.84
C VAL A 62 -7.48 10.86 -2.49
N VAL A 63 -8.22 11.28 -1.47
CA VAL A 63 -8.10 10.78 -0.09
C VAL A 63 -9.15 9.69 0.12
N ALA A 64 -8.72 8.51 0.57
CA ALA A 64 -9.61 7.38 0.84
C ALA A 64 -9.34 6.80 2.24
N PRO A 65 -10.08 7.26 3.27
CA PRO A 65 -9.93 6.75 4.63
C PRO A 65 -10.60 5.38 4.78
N LEU A 66 -9.82 4.31 4.97
CA LEU A 66 -10.33 2.95 5.16
C LEU A 66 -9.31 2.02 5.84
N ASP A 67 -9.80 0.88 6.32
CA ASP A 67 -8.97 -0.24 6.76
C ASP A 67 -8.73 -1.23 5.61
N VAL A 68 -7.46 -1.47 5.28
CA VAL A 68 -7.07 -2.41 4.19
C VAL A 68 -7.51 -3.85 4.47
N CYS A 69 -7.92 -4.16 5.70
CA CYS A 69 -8.47 -5.46 6.06
C CYS A 69 -9.90 -5.67 5.50
N ASN A 70 -10.54 -4.62 4.96
CA ASN A 70 -11.85 -4.72 4.32
C ASN A 70 -11.70 -4.69 2.80
N ALA A 71 -11.89 -5.85 2.16
CA ALA A 71 -11.77 -6.00 0.71
C ALA A 71 -12.81 -5.18 -0.06
N ASP A 72 -14.04 -5.06 0.44
CA ASP A 72 -15.11 -4.31 -0.22
C ASP A 72 -14.83 -2.81 -0.17
N ASP A 73 -14.28 -2.31 0.93
CA ASP A 73 -13.93 -0.90 1.04
C ASP A 73 -12.73 -0.54 0.15
N LEU A 74 -11.76 -1.45 0.00
CA LEU A 74 -10.68 -1.30 -0.99
C LEU A 74 -11.23 -1.22 -2.43
N GLU A 75 -12.21 -2.06 -2.76
CA GLU A 75 -12.86 -2.05 -4.08
C GLU A 75 -13.62 -0.75 -4.35
N LYS A 76 -14.38 -0.25 -3.35
CA LYS A 76 -15.07 1.04 -3.43
C LYS A 76 -14.08 2.20 -3.59
N ALA A 77 -12.99 2.20 -2.82
CA ALA A 77 -11.97 3.23 -2.90
C ALA A 77 -11.25 3.22 -4.25
N ALA A 78 -10.91 2.04 -4.78
CA ALA A 78 -10.26 1.94 -6.08
C ALA A 78 -11.19 2.39 -7.23
N THR A 79 -12.50 2.08 -7.14
CA THR A 79 -13.51 2.62 -8.06
C THR A 79 -13.61 4.15 -8.00
N LEU A 80 -13.63 4.71 -6.78
CA LEU A 80 -13.61 6.16 -6.57
C LEU A 80 -12.35 6.79 -7.19
N ILE A 81 -11.19 6.19 -6.93
CA ILE A 81 -9.90 6.69 -7.44
C ILE A 81 -9.90 6.68 -8.98
N GLU A 82 -10.35 5.59 -9.64
CA GLU A 82 -10.38 5.53 -11.10
C GLU A 82 -11.35 6.53 -11.72
N ARG A 83 -12.48 6.78 -11.05
CA ARG A 83 -13.43 7.80 -11.49
C ARG A 83 -12.82 9.21 -11.50
N GLU A 84 -12.04 9.55 -10.48
CA GLU A 84 -11.52 10.92 -10.30
C GLU A 84 -10.16 11.15 -11.00
N LEU A 85 -9.33 10.11 -11.08
CA LEU A 85 -7.94 10.21 -11.53
C LEU A 85 -7.69 9.49 -12.87
N GLY A 86 -8.58 8.60 -13.30
CA GLY A 86 -8.35 7.70 -14.42
C GLY A 86 -7.74 6.35 -14.00
N PRO A 87 -7.42 5.48 -14.97
CA PRO A 87 -7.04 4.09 -14.71
C PRO A 87 -5.80 3.96 -13.80
N ILE A 88 -5.86 3.09 -12.79
CA ILE A 88 -4.77 2.94 -11.82
C ILE A 88 -3.55 2.26 -12.47
N ASP A 89 -2.43 2.99 -12.57
CA ASP A 89 -1.18 2.52 -13.16
C ASP A 89 -0.27 1.79 -12.18
N ILE A 90 -0.19 2.27 -10.94
CA ILE A 90 0.69 1.71 -9.93
C ILE A 90 -0.11 1.51 -8.64
N TRP A 91 -0.04 0.32 -8.07
CA TRP A 91 -0.62 0.01 -6.77
C TRP A 91 0.48 -0.40 -5.79
N ILE A 92 0.63 0.34 -4.69
CA ILE A 92 1.65 0.13 -3.67
C ILE A 92 1.00 -0.39 -2.39
N ASN A 93 1.21 -1.67 -2.10
CA ASN A 93 0.85 -2.25 -0.82
C ASN A 93 1.91 -1.93 0.23
N ASN A 94 1.67 -0.88 1.00
CA ASN A 94 2.57 -0.41 2.05
C ASN A 94 1.96 -0.50 3.46
N ALA A 95 0.63 -0.55 3.60
CA ALA A 95 -0.03 -0.68 4.90
C ALA A 95 0.47 -1.93 5.65
N MET A 96 0.88 -1.73 6.91
CA MET A 96 1.33 -2.80 7.80
C MET A 96 1.16 -2.38 9.26
N VAL A 97 1.17 -3.36 10.16
CA VAL A 97 1.22 -3.14 11.62
C VAL A 97 2.13 -4.19 12.24
N SER A 98 2.86 -3.79 13.29
CA SER A 98 3.70 -4.68 14.08
C SER A 98 3.37 -4.49 15.55
N VAL A 99 3.56 -5.55 16.33
CA VAL A 99 3.55 -5.52 17.80
C VAL A 99 4.92 -5.99 18.26
N PHE A 100 5.52 -5.26 19.21
CA PHE A 100 6.79 -5.64 19.84
C PHE A 100 6.47 -6.28 21.18
N SER A 101 6.58 -7.62 21.26
CA SER A 101 6.28 -8.37 22.47
C SER A 101 6.94 -9.75 22.45
N PRO A 102 7.43 -10.27 23.60
CA PRO A 102 7.78 -11.67 23.73
C PRO A 102 6.62 -12.57 23.30
N VAL A 103 6.89 -13.71 22.65
CA VAL A 103 5.84 -14.60 22.13
C VAL A 103 4.87 -15.04 23.22
N ILE A 104 5.36 -15.30 24.43
CA ILE A 104 4.55 -15.71 25.59
C ILE A 104 3.60 -14.62 26.11
N ALA A 105 3.84 -13.35 25.73
CA ALA A 105 3.04 -12.20 26.15
C ALA A 105 2.17 -11.67 24.99
N MET A 106 2.21 -12.30 23.82
CA MET A 106 1.35 -11.96 22.69
C MET A 106 -0.03 -12.59 22.84
N THR A 107 -1.07 -11.84 22.46
CA THR A 107 -2.46 -12.30 22.48
C THR A 107 -2.90 -12.80 21.09
N PRO A 108 -3.92 -13.68 21.01
CA PRO A 108 -4.50 -14.09 19.73
C PRO A 108 -5.05 -12.92 18.90
N VAL A 109 -5.60 -11.89 19.55
CA VAL A 109 -6.14 -10.69 18.87
C VAL A 109 -5.02 -9.89 18.20
N GLU A 110 -3.85 -9.77 18.82
CA GLU A 110 -2.70 -9.09 18.22
C GLU A 110 -2.16 -9.85 17.01
N TYR A 111 -2.02 -11.18 17.10
CA TYR A 111 -1.63 -12.00 15.94
C TYR A 111 -2.62 -11.87 14.80
N LYS A 112 -3.92 -11.94 15.10
CA LYS A 112 -5.00 -11.77 14.11
C LYS A 112 -4.87 -10.40 13.44
N ARG A 113 -4.74 -9.32 14.23
CA ARG A 113 -4.66 -7.97 13.68
C ARG A 113 -3.44 -7.74 12.80
N VAL A 114 -2.27 -8.23 13.22
CA VAL A 114 -1.04 -8.12 12.42
C VAL A 114 -1.18 -8.87 11.10
N THR A 115 -1.80 -10.06 11.13
CA THR A 115 -2.05 -10.87 9.94
C THR A 115 -3.05 -10.21 9.00
N GLU A 116 -4.18 -9.71 9.53
CA GLU A 116 -5.20 -9.02 8.74
C GLU A 116 -4.64 -7.80 8.00
N VAL A 117 -3.87 -6.95 8.68
CA VAL A 117 -3.33 -5.74 8.04
C VAL A 117 -2.16 -6.06 7.11
N THR A 118 -1.17 -6.77 7.64
CA THR A 118 0.14 -6.88 6.97
C THR A 118 0.13 -7.95 5.88
N TYR A 119 -0.66 -9.01 6.04
CA TYR A 119 -0.81 -10.06 5.03
C TYR A 119 -2.10 -9.91 4.24
N LEU A 120 -3.27 -10.01 4.87
CA LEU A 120 -4.53 -9.98 4.11
C LEU A 120 -4.76 -8.62 3.40
N GLY A 121 -4.35 -7.51 4.00
CA GLY A 121 -4.37 -6.20 3.34
C GLY A 121 -3.54 -6.16 2.05
N VAL A 122 -2.42 -6.88 1.99
CA VAL A 122 -1.61 -7.05 0.77
C VAL A 122 -2.38 -7.89 -0.26
N VAL A 123 -2.97 -9.01 0.17
CA VAL A 123 -3.75 -9.89 -0.70
C VAL A 123 -4.91 -9.11 -1.32
N TYR A 124 -5.71 -8.43 -0.50
CA TYR A 124 -6.88 -7.68 -0.96
C TYR A 124 -6.47 -6.53 -1.88
N GLY A 125 -5.46 -5.73 -1.51
CA GLY A 125 -4.96 -4.67 -2.37
C GLY A 125 -4.44 -5.19 -3.72
N THR A 126 -3.75 -6.33 -3.72
CA THR A 126 -3.27 -6.98 -4.95
C THR A 126 -4.43 -7.43 -5.83
N LEU A 127 -5.45 -8.10 -5.26
CA LEU A 127 -6.63 -8.54 -6.03
C LEU A 127 -7.42 -7.34 -6.58
N THR A 128 -7.59 -6.27 -5.79
CA THR A 128 -8.22 -5.02 -6.25
C THR A 128 -7.47 -4.41 -7.43
N ALA A 129 -6.13 -4.36 -7.36
CA ALA A 129 -5.29 -3.87 -8.45
C ALA A 129 -5.38 -4.76 -9.70
N LEU A 130 -5.29 -6.08 -9.54
CA LEU A 130 -5.35 -7.04 -10.65
C LEU A 130 -6.67 -6.95 -11.43
N LYS A 131 -7.81 -6.78 -10.74
CA LYS A 131 -9.12 -6.58 -11.40
C LYS A 131 -9.13 -5.42 -12.41
N ARG A 132 -8.30 -4.41 -12.20
CA ARG A 132 -8.22 -3.19 -13.02
C ARG A 132 -7.10 -3.26 -14.06
N MET A 133 -6.00 -3.90 -13.70
CA MET A 133 -4.80 -3.99 -14.52
C MET A 133 -4.89 -5.11 -15.58
N LEU A 134 -5.53 -6.24 -15.26
CA LEU A 134 -5.64 -7.38 -16.17
C LEU A 134 -6.45 -7.06 -17.45
N PRO A 135 -7.63 -6.41 -17.39
CA PRO A 135 -8.41 -6.12 -18.60
C PRO A 135 -7.68 -5.23 -19.62
N ARG A 136 -6.73 -4.41 -19.15
CA ARG A 136 -5.93 -3.50 -19.97
C ARG A 136 -4.50 -4.00 -20.21
N ASN A 137 -4.16 -5.20 -19.73
CA ASN A 137 -2.84 -5.81 -19.80
C ASN A 137 -1.70 -4.83 -19.43
N SER A 138 -1.91 -4.02 -18.40
CA SER A 138 -0.98 -2.95 -18.02
C SER A 138 -1.16 -2.57 -16.56
N GLY A 139 -0.04 -2.45 -15.85
CA GLY A 139 -0.01 -1.98 -14.47
C GLY A 139 1.23 -2.48 -13.72
N ILE A 140 1.50 -1.87 -12.57
CA ILE A 140 2.60 -2.27 -11.68
C ILE A 140 2.04 -2.43 -10.26
N ILE A 141 2.24 -3.59 -9.65
CA ILE A 141 1.93 -3.82 -8.24
C ILE A 141 3.25 -3.89 -7.46
N ILE A 142 3.39 -3.08 -6.43
CA ILE A 142 4.58 -3.00 -5.59
C ILE A 142 4.23 -3.49 -4.18
N GLN A 143 4.91 -4.54 -3.73
CA GLN A 143 4.84 -5.01 -2.35
C GLN A 143 5.96 -4.36 -1.53
N VAL A 144 5.62 -3.58 -0.49
CA VAL A 144 6.64 -3.10 0.44
C VAL A 144 7.03 -4.25 1.38
N GLY A 145 8.14 -4.90 1.03
CA GLY A 145 8.71 -6.04 1.75
C GLY A 145 9.40 -5.66 3.05
N SER A 146 10.19 -6.60 3.57
CA SER A 146 11.06 -6.42 4.73
C SER A 146 12.15 -7.49 4.69
N ALA A 147 13.34 -7.20 5.23
CA ALA A 147 14.32 -8.26 5.51
C ALA A 147 13.73 -9.36 6.42
N LEU A 148 12.73 -9.00 7.22
CA LEU A 148 12.01 -9.92 8.11
C LEU A 148 11.03 -10.85 7.38
N ALA A 149 10.88 -10.70 6.06
CA ALA A 149 10.21 -11.69 5.20
C ALA A 149 11.06 -12.96 4.97
N TYR A 150 12.37 -12.89 5.27
CA TYR A 150 13.33 -13.97 5.03
C TYR A 150 14.03 -14.43 6.31
N ARG A 151 13.90 -13.67 7.40
CA ARG A 151 14.53 -13.99 8.69
C ARG A 151 13.69 -13.47 9.84
N GLY A 152 13.26 -14.37 10.73
CA GLY A 152 12.62 -13.99 11.99
C GLY A 152 13.58 -13.37 13.00
N ILE A 153 13.08 -12.46 13.83
CA ILE A 153 13.80 -11.91 14.99
C ILE A 153 12.92 -11.95 16.25
N PRO A 154 13.52 -11.96 17.46
CA PRO A 154 12.77 -11.86 18.71
C PRO A 154 11.86 -10.64 18.75
N LEU A 155 10.80 -10.73 19.55
CA LEU A 155 9.82 -9.68 19.83
C LEU A 155 8.88 -9.30 18.67
N GLN A 156 9.08 -9.81 17.46
CA GLN A 156 8.25 -9.47 16.29
C GLN A 156 7.66 -10.70 15.59
N SER A 157 7.27 -11.72 16.36
CA SER A 157 6.81 -13.02 15.83
C SER A 157 5.66 -12.87 14.82
N ALA A 158 4.64 -12.09 15.15
CA ALA A 158 3.48 -11.88 14.27
C ALA A 158 3.88 -11.16 12.97
N TYR A 159 4.72 -10.14 13.05
CA TYR A 159 5.14 -9.36 11.88
C TYR A 159 6.05 -10.19 10.96
N CYS A 160 7.00 -10.93 11.52
CA CYS A 160 7.86 -11.83 10.75
C CYS A 160 7.02 -12.88 10.02
N ALA A 161 6.10 -13.56 10.72
CA ALA A 161 5.21 -14.54 10.12
C ALA A 161 4.36 -13.94 8.99
N ALA A 162 3.73 -12.78 9.21
CA ALA A 162 2.95 -12.10 8.19
C ALA A 162 3.78 -11.68 6.97
N LYS A 163 5.04 -11.24 7.15
CA LYS A 163 5.93 -10.88 6.03
C LYS A 163 6.45 -12.09 5.26
N HIS A 164 6.67 -13.23 5.90
CA HIS A 164 6.92 -14.50 5.19
C HIS A 164 5.70 -14.91 4.36
N ALA A 165 4.48 -14.75 4.90
CA ALA A 165 3.25 -15.03 4.15
C ALA A 165 3.09 -14.10 2.93
N VAL A 166 3.42 -12.81 3.06
CA VAL A 166 3.47 -11.87 1.93
C VAL A 166 4.46 -12.34 0.87
N GLN A 167 5.64 -12.82 1.25
CA GLN A 167 6.63 -13.33 0.31
C GLN A 167 6.11 -14.55 -0.45
N GLY A 168 5.57 -15.55 0.26
CA GLY A 168 5.00 -16.74 -0.38
C GLY A 168 3.83 -16.41 -1.31
N PHE A 169 2.97 -15.46 -0.92
CA PHE A 169 1.90 -14.96 -1.80
C PHE A 169 2.46 -14.26 -3.03
N HIS A 170 3.45 -13.38 -2.87
CA HIS A 170 4.06 -12.66 -3.98
C HIS A 170 4.71 -13.60 -4.99
N ASP A 171 5.46 -14.60 -4.52
CA ASP A 171 6.13 -15.59 -5.36
C ASP A 171 5.12 -16.47 -6.14
N SER A 172 3.88 -16.58 -5.64
CA SER A 172 2.79 -17.32 -6.28
C SER A 172 2.05 -16.53 -7.37
N LEU A 173 2.36 -15.24 -7.56
CA LEU A 173 1.74 -14.40 -8.60
C LEU A 173 2.42 -14.52 -9.98
N LEU A 174 3.59 -15.17 -10.02
CA LEU A 174 4.40 -15.37 -11.22
C LEU A 174 3.96 -16.57 -12.04
#